data_AF-A0A1Q8BIL9-F1
#
_entry.id   AF-A0A1Q8BIL9-F1
#
_cell.length_a   1.000
_cell.length_b   1.000
_cell.length_c   1.000
_cell.angle_alpha   90.00
_cell.angle_beta   90.00
_cell.angle_gamma   90.00
#
_symmetry.space_group_name_H-M   'P 1'
#
loop_
_entity.id
_entity.type
_entity.pdbx_description
1 polymer ?
#
loop_
_entity_poly.entity_id
_entity_poly.type
_entity_poly.pdbx_seq_one_letter_code
_entity_poly.pdbx_strand_id
1 'polypeptide(L)'
;MAAGTLEMILVDGGILTGVVVAFILSLRMMFTAKTKNSLQFQLAVWLVIWTVSEIWRYLQTIGAVNFSQPVLLLGMGVHTVSMLAFAAFISYRFSKFIRR
;
A
#
# COMPACT_ATOMS: atom_id res chain seq x y z
N MET A 1 29.69 -10.62 -6.40
CA MET A 1 28.30 -10.98 -6.03
C MET A 1 27.78 -10.26 -4.78
N ALA A 2 28.62 -9.64 -3.92
CA ALA A 2 28.16 -8.91 -2.73
C ALA A 2 27.60 -7.48 -2.99
N ALA A 3 27.95 -6.85 -4.12
CA ALA A 3 27.45 -5.51 -4.44
C ALA A 3 25.94 -5.51 -4.77
N GLY A 4 25.45 -6.52 -5.49
CA GLY A 4 24.04 -6.61 -5.91
C GLY A 4 23.06 -6.82 -4.74
N THR A 5 23.48 -7.49 -3.67
CA THR A 5 22.67 -7.64 -2.46
C THR A 5 22.61 -6.34 -1.65
N LEU A 6 23.69 -5.57 -1.63
CA LEU A 6 23.75 -4.30 -0.91
C LEU A 6 22.90 -3.22 -1.59
N GLU A 7 22.94 -3.14 -2.91
CA GLU A 7 22.07 -2.23 -3.69
C GLU A 7 20.60 -2.59 -3.54
N MET A 8 20.26 -3.88 -3.57
CA MET A 8 18.89 -4.38 -3.36
C MET A 8 18.34 -3.96 -1.99
N ILE A 9 19.12 -4.17 -0.92
CA ILE A 9 18.72 -3.77 0.44
C ILE A 9 18.57 -2.24 0.56
N LEU A 10 19.45 -1.46 -0.07
CA LEU A 10 19.38 0.00 -0.07
C LEU A 10 18.14 0.52 -0.79
N VAL A 11 17.85 -0.01 -1.98
CA VAL A 11 16.68 0.38 -2.77
C VAL A 11 15.40 -0.03 -2.07
N ASP A 12 15.29 -1.30 -1.67
CA ASP A 12 14.08 -1.83 -1.02
C ASP A 12 13.85 -1.23 0.36
N GLY A 13 14.92 -0.94 1.11
CA GLY A 13 14.86 -0.21 2.37
C GLY A 13 14.41 1.24 2.20
N GLY A 14 14.87 1.90 1.14
CA GLY A 14 14.41 3.25 0.76
C GLY A 14 12.92 3.27 0.43
N ILE A 15 12.45 2.28 -0.33
CA ILE A 15 11.04 2.14 -0.67
C ILE A 15 10.22 1.88 0.61
N LEU A 16 10.65 0.95 1.46
CA LEU A 16 9.98 0.66 2.73
C LEU A 16 9.82 1.93 3.58
N THR A 17 10.87 2.74 3.67
CA THR A 17 10.82 4.02 4.42
C THR A 17 9.78 4.96 3.83
N GLY A 18 9.74 5.10 2.50
CA GLY A 18 8.72 5.90 1.80
C GLY A 18 7.30 5.38 2.04
N VAL A 19 7.10 4.07 2.02
CA VAL A 19 5.79 3.43 2.29
C VAL A 19 5.35 3.66 3.73
N VAL A 20 6.25 3.59 4.71
CA VAL A 20 5.94 3.88 6.13
C VAL A 20 5.53 5.34 6.30
N VAL A 21 6.23 6.28 5.65
CA VAL A 21 5.84 7.70 5.66
C VAL A 21 4.46 7.88 5.03
N ALA A 22 4.20 7.24 3.89
CA ALA A 22 2.89 7.29 3.23
C ALA A 22 1.78 6.70 4.11
N PHE A 23 2.06 5.64 4.88
CA PHE A 23 1.11 5.05 5.83
C PHE A 23 0.73 6.05 6.93
N ILE A 24 1.72 6.70 7.55
CA ILE A 24 1.50 7.70 8.60
C ILE A 24 0.68 8.88 8.07
N LEU A 25 1.01 9.38 6.88
CA LEU A 25 0.26 10.45 6.23
C LEU A 25 -1.18 10.04 5.93
N SER A 26 -1.38 8.82 5.44
CA SER A 26 -2.71 8.30 5.11
C SER A 26 -3.56 8.11 6.36
N LEU A 27 -2.99 7.59 7.45
CA LEU A 27 -3.65 7.54 8.76
C LEU A 27 -4.03 8.93 9.24
N ARG A 28 -3.11 9.90 9.16
CA ARG A 28 -3.39 11.29 9.55
C ARG A 28 -4.54 11.88 8.73
N MET A 29 -4.57 11.66 7.43
CA MET A 29 -5.68 12.10 6.58
C MET A 29 -7.00 11.42 6.95
N MET A 30 -6.97 10.13 7.30
CA MET A 30 -8.14 9.38 7.75
C MET A 30 -8.72 9.95 9.05
N PHE A 31 -7.87 10.32 10.02
CA PHE A 31 -8.31 10.93 11.28
C PHE A 31 -8.74 12.40 11.13
N THR A 32 -8.14 13.13 10.19
CA THR A 32 -8.45 14.55 9.96
C THR A 32 -9.72 14.75 9.12
N ALA A 33 -10.19 13.71 8.42
CA ALA A 33 -11.36 13.83 7.57
C ALA A 33 -12.65 13.97 8.40
N LYS A 34 -13.37 15.08 8.18
CA LYS A 34 -14.64 15.39 8.87
C LYS A 34 -15.79 14.43 8.54
N THR A 35 -15.70 13.67 7.45
CA THR A 35 -16.82 12.83 6.97
C THR A 35 -16.33 11.59 6.24
N LYS A 36 -16.89 10.42 6.59
CA LYS A 36 -16.56 9.12 5.99
C LYS A 36 -16.92 9.00 4.50
N ASN A 37 -17.84 9.84 4.02
CA ASN A 37 -18.24 9.92 2.62
C ASN A 37 -17.35 10.86 1.78
N SER A 38 -16.38 11.55 2.39
CA SER A 38 -15.44 12.38 1.64
C SER A 38 -14.51 11.50 0.80
N LEU A 39 -14.23 11.94 -0.43
CA LEU A 39 -13.23 11.31 -1.30
C LEU A 39 -11.89 11.18 -0.59
N GLN A 40 -11.50 12.20 0.20
CA GLN A 40 -10.27 12.18 0.97
C GLN A 40 -10.22 11.04 1.98
N PHE A 41 -11.33 10.77 2.69
CA PHE A 41 -11.40 9.66 3.64
C PHE A 41 -11.36 8.30 2.94
N GLN A 42 -12.13 8.15 1.86
CA GLN A 42 -12.17 6.91 1.07
C GLN A 42 -10.80 6.58 0.49
N LEU A 43 -10.08 7.57 -0.07
CA LEU A 43 -8.71 7.41 -0.55
C LEU A 43 -7.72 7.12 0.57
N ALA A 44 -7.84 7.80 1.72
CA ALA A 44 -6.97 7.57 2.87
C ALA A 44 -7.10 6.13 3.39
N VAL A 45 -8.33 5.59 3.49
CA VAL A 45 -8.57 4.19 3.86
C VAL A 45 -7.91 3.23 2.86
N TRP A 46 -8.05 3.50 1.56
CA TRP A 46 -7.41 2.69 0.53
C TRP A 46 -5.88 2.70 0.64
N LEU A 47 -5.29 3.89 0.82
CA LEU A 47 -3.85 4.02 0.98
C LEU A 47 -3.34 3.31 2.23
N VAL A 48 -4.10 3.30 3.33
CA VAL A 48 -3.78 2.55 4.55
C VAL A 48 -3.74 1.04 4.26
N ILE A 49 -4.75 0.48 3.59
CA ILE A 49 -4.78 -0.96 3.24
C ILE A 49 -3.62 -1.32 2.31
N TRP A 50 -3.35 -0.47 1.31
CA TRP A 50 -2.26 -0.68 0.36
C TRP A 50 -0.89 -0.64 1.04
N THR A 51 -0.60 0.40 1.83
CA THR A 51 0.69 0.55 2.52
C THR A 51 0.96 -0.56 3.52
N VAL A 52 -0.04 -1.08 4.23
CA VAL A 52 0.14 -2.25 5.13
C VAL A 52 0.57 -3.48 4.33
N SER A 53 -0.05 -3.72 3.18
CA SER A 53 0.30 -4.85 2.30
C SER A 53 1.70 -4.68 1.68
N GLU A 54 2.08 -3.45 1.36
CA GLU A 54 3.37 -3.10 0.76
C GLU A 54 4.52 -3.20 1.79
N ILE A 55 4.30 -2.72 3.02
CA ILE A 55 5.23 -2.89 4.15
C ILE A 55 5.53 -4.38 4.36
N TRP A 56 4.49 -5.22 4.35
CA TRP A 56 4.63 -6.66 4.51
C TRP A 56 5.54 -7.28 3.43
N ARG A 57 5.34 -6.90 2.16
CA ARG A 57 6.13 -7.40 1.04
C ARG A 57 7.60 -6.99 1.17
N TYR A 58 7.87 -5.72 1.45
CA TYR A 58 9.24 -5.22 1.54
C TYR A 58 10.00 -5.69 2.78
N LEU A 59 9.32 -5.90 3.92
CA LEU A 59 9.93 -6.49 5.12
C LEU A 59 10.60 -7.83 4.84
N GLN A 60 10.03 -8.58 3.91
CA GLN A 60 10.57 -9.86 3.49
C GLN A 60 11.72 -9.71 2.49
N THR A 61 11.60 -8.80 1.52
CA THR A 61 12.64 -8.59 0.50
C THR A 61 13.95 -8.14 1.10
N ILE A 62 13.90 -7.28 2.14
CA ILE A 62 15.08 -6.85 2.89
C ILE A 62 15.62 -7.92 3.86
N GLY A 63 14.97 -9.08 3.95
CA GLY A 63 15.36 -10.18 4.85
C GLY A 63 15.10 -9.91 6.34
N ALA A 64 14.33 -8.86 6.68
CA ALA A 64 14.05 -8.52 8.07
C ALA A 64 13.12 -9.54 8.77
N VAL A 65 12.24 -10.20 7.99
CA VAL A 65 11.36 -11.26 8.51
C VAL A 65 11.22 -12.40 7.50
N ASN A 66 11.41 -13.64 7.97
CA ASN A 66 11.17 -14.85 7.18
C ASN A 66 9.73 -15.33 7.40
N PHE A 67 8.84 -14.97 6.47
CA PHE A 67 7.46 -15.48 6.46
C PHE A 67 7.37 -16.84 5.78
N SER A 68 6.56 -17.74 6.34
CA SER A 68 6.21 -19.02 5.69
C SER A 68 5.50 -18.77 4.35
N GLN A 69 5.73 -19.63 3.35
CA GLN A 69 5.12 -19.53 2.01
C GLN A 69 3.60 -19.27 1.96
N PRO A 70 2.76 -19.84 2.86
CA PRO A 70 1.32 -19.56 2.85
C PRO A 70 0.99 -18.09 3.14
N VAL A 71 1.77 -17.45 4.01
CA VAL A 71 1.53 -16.08 4.46
C VAL A 71 1.97 -15.06 3.39
N LEU A 72 3.02 -15.40 2.65
CA LEU A 72 3.45 -14.74 1.42
C LEU A 72 2.33 -14.64 0.38
N LEU A 73 1.68 -15.78 0.11
CA LEU A 73 0.62 -15.88 -0.88
C LEU A 73 -0.59 -15.02 -0.46
N LEU A 74 -0.91 -15.00 0.83
CA LEU A 74 -1.94 -14.14 1.39
C LEU A 74 -1.59 -12.66 1.24
N GLY A 75 -0.35 -12.24 1.55
CA GLY A 75 0.10 -10.86 1.38
C GLY A 75 -0.01 -10.38 -0.07
N MET A 76 0.45 -11.20 -1.02
CA MET A 76 0.30 -10.91 -2.46
C MET A 76 -1.16 -10.89 -2.92
N GLY A 77 -1.98 -11.81 -2.40
CA GLY A 77 -3.41 -11.85 -2.67
C GLY A 77 -4.11 -10.57 -2.20
N VAL A 78 -3.87 -10.14 -0.96
CA VAL A 78 -4.44 -8.91 -0.39
C VAL A 78 -3.96 -7.68 -1.17
N HIS A 79 -2.69 -7.61 -1.52
CA HIS A 79 -2.15 -6.55 -2.38
C HIS A 79 -2.86 -6.49 -3.74
N THR A 80 -3.00 -7.63 -4.42
CA THR A 80 -3.61 -7.70 -5.76
C THR A 80 -5.11 -7.36 -5.72
N VAL A 81 -5.83 -7.92 -4.75
CA VAL A 81 -7.27 -7.67 -4.57
C VAL A 81 -7.53 -6.21 -4.21
N SER A 82 -6.70 -5.62 -3.33
CA SER A 82 -6.84 -4.21 -2.97
C SER A 82 -6.53 -3.27 -4.14
N MET A 83 -5.53 -3.57 -4.98
CA MET A 83 -5.26 -2.84 -6.23
C MET A 83 -6.46 -2.89 -7.19
N LEU A 84 -7.03 -4.08 -7.42
CA LEU A 84 -8.19 -4.28 -8.29
C LEU A 84 -9.42 -3.53 -7.78
N ALA A 85 -9.71 -3.65 -6.49
CA ALA A 85 -10.83 -2.98 -5.86
C ALA A 85 -10.67 -1.45 -5.88
N PHE A 86 -9.44 -0.95 -5.65
CA PHE A 86 -9.11 0.46 -5.79
C PHE A 86 -9.31 0.95 -7.23
N ALA A 87 -8.78 0.23 -8.22
CA ALA A 87 -8.92 0.57 -9.63
C ALA A 87 -10.40 0.61 -10.06
N ALA A 88 -11.21 -0.36 -9.62
CA ALA A 88 -12.65 -0.38 -9.88
C ALA A 88 -13.37 0.79 -9.20
N PHE A 89 -13.03 1.09 -7.95
CA PHE A 89 -13.59 2.21 -7.19
C PHE A 89 -13.30 3.57 -7.85
N ILE A 90 -12.05 3.82 -8.26
CA ILE A 90 -11.64 5.02 -8.98
C ILE A 90 -12.37 5.09 -10.32
N SER A 91 -12.36 4.01 -11.10
CA SER A 91 -13.02 3.95 -12.41
C SER A 91 -14.52 4.27 -12.31
N TYR A 92 -15.22 3.69 -11.33
CA TYR A 92 -16.63 3.97 -11.08
C TYR A 92 -16.87 5.43 -10.70
N ARG A 93 -16.08 6.00 -9.79
CA ARG A 93 -16.25 7.38 -9.32
C ARG A 93 -15.94 8.41 -10.40
N PHE A 94 -14.88 8.21 -11.20
CA PHE A 94 -14.54 9.11 -12.31
C PHE A 94 -15.52 9.00 -13.47
N SER A 95 -16.03 7.80 -13.78
CA SER A 95 -17.07 7.62 -14.80
C SER A 95 -18.37 8.37 -14.45
N LYS A 96 -18.72 8.43 -13.16
CA LYS A 96 -19.86 9.22 -12.67
C LYS A 96 -19.60 10.73 -12.71
N PHE A 97 -18.35 11.16 -12.60
CA PHE A 97 -17.96 12.57 -12.68
C PHE A 97 -18.03 13.10 -14.12
N ILE A 98 -17.60 12.31 -15.11
CA ILE A 98 -17.67 12.66 -16.54
C ILE A 98 -19.11 12.70 -17.09
N ARG A 99 -20.05 11.98 -16.46
CA ARG A 99 -21.48 12.01 -16.83
C ARG A 99 -22.28 13.14 -16.17
N ARG A 100 -21.66 14.05 -15.43
CA ARG A 100 -22.27 15.27 -14.90
C ARG A 100 -21.71 16.49 -15.61
#